data_AF-A0A438M1R6-F1
#
_entry.id   AF-A0A438M1R6-F1
#
_cell.length_a   1.000
_cell.length_b   1.000
_cell.length_c   1.000
_cell.angle_alpha   90.00
_cell.angle_beta   90.00
_cell.angle_gamma   90.00
#
_symmetry.space_group_name_H-M   'P 1'
#
loop_
_entity.id
_entity.type
_entity.pdbx_description
1 polymer ?
#
loop_
_entity_poly.entity_id
_entity_poly.type
_entity_poly.pdbx_seq_one_letter_code
_entity_poly.pdbx_strand_id
1 'polypeptide(L)'
;MFLLSRIKEEYDRTGDTEEAVAAGLQRGAPLITAAGGILALTFAAYATAEVTFVQMLGVGMAVAVRVDATVIRAVLVPSLMRLAGPLNWWP
;
A
#
# COMPACT_ATOMS: atom_id res chain seq x y z
N MET A 1 8.92 2.84 0.30
CA MET A 1 10.20 3.14 -0.37
C MET A 1 10.12 2.92 -1.88
N PHE A 2 10.11 1.69 -2.42
CA PHE A 2 10.16 1.44 -3.88
C PHE A 2 9.07 2.13 -4.70
N LEU A 3 7.82 2.15 -4.22
CA LEU A 3 6.69 2.74 -4.95
C LEU A 3 6.84 4.26 -5.10
N LEU A 4 7.21 4.97 -4.03
CA LEU A 4 7.40 6.42 -4.05
C LEU A 4 8.62 6.84 -4.88
N SER A 5 9.71 6.08 -4.85
CA SER A 5 10.88 6.32 -5.72
C SER A 5 10.49 6.26 -7.20
N ARG A 6 9.72 5.25 -7.58
CA ARG A 6 9.21 5.08 -8.96
C ARG A 6 8.27 6.21 -9.37
N ILE A 7 7.37 6.63 -8.49
CA ILE A 7 6.47 7.77 -8.77
C ILE A 7 7.30 9.03 -8.97
N LYS A 8 8.32 9.26 -8.13
CA LYS A 8 9.21 10.42 -8.29
C LYS A 8 10.02 10.38 -9.59
N GLU A 9 10.60 9.24 -9.95
CA GLU A 9 11.31 9.08 -11.23
C GLU A 9 10.41 9.36 -12.44
N GLU A 10 9.15 8.92 -12.37
CA GLU A 10 8.16 9.15 -13.43
C GLU A 10 7.74 10.62 -13.48
N TYR A 11 7.55 11.27 -12.32
CA TYR A 11 7.25 12.69 -12.23
C TYR A 11 8.41 13.56 -12.71
N ASP A 12 9.65 13.24 -12.33
CA ASP A 12 10.85 13.95 -12.79
C ASP A 12 11.02 13.82 -14.33
N ARG A 13 10.40 12.80 -14.95
CA ARG A 13 10.40 12.56 -16.41
C ARG A 13 9.26 13.26 -17.15
N THR A 14 8.02 13.22 -16.63
CA THR A 14 6.81 13.73 -17.34
C THR A 14 6.35 15.09 -16.84
N GLY A 15 6.68 15.47 -15.61
CA GLY A 15 6.14 16.63 -14.92
C GLY A 15 4.66 16.50 -14.51
N ASP A 16 4.02 15.36 -14.79
CA ASP A 16 2.61 15.11 -14.47
C ASP A 16 2.49 14.22 -13.23
N THR A 17 1.94 14.77 -12.15
CA THR A 17 1.73 14.04 -10.89
C THR A 17 0.69 12.94 -11.01
N GLU A 18 -0.37 13.14 -11.79
CA GLU A 18 -1.44 12.16 -11.95
C GLU A 18 -0.96 10.95 -12.76
N GLU A 19 -0.23 11.21 -13.86
CA GLU A 19 0.36 10.16 -14.67
C GLU A 19 1.44 9.38 -13.89
N ALA A 20 2.29 10.08 -13.14
CA ALA A 20 3.33 9.47 -12.34
C ALA A 20 2.77 8.55 -11.23
N VAL A 21 1.73 9.01 -10.53
CA VAL A 21 1.05 8.22 -9.48
C VAL A 21 0.35 7.01 -10.09
N ALA A 22 -0.35 7.18 -11.22
CA ALA A 22 -1.02 6.08 -11.91
C ALA A 22 -0.03 5.00 -12.38
N ALA A 23 1.08 5.40 -13.01
CA ALA A 23 2.13 4.50 -13.48
C ALA A 23 2.82 3.76 -12.32
N GLY A 24 3.09 4.46 -11.22
CA GLY A 24 3.65 3.88 -10.00
C GLY A 24 2.72 2.84 -9.36
N LEU A 25 1.41 3.13 -9.32
CA LEU A 25 0.40 2.17 -8.84
C LEU A 25 0.31 0.95 -9.75
N GLN A 26 0.16 1.12 -11.07
CA GLN A 26 -0.02 0.01 -12.01
C GLN A 26 1.14 -1.00 -11.95
N ARG A 27 2.38 -0.52 -11.88
CA ARG A 27 3.56 -1.38 -11.82
C ARG A 27 3.77 -2.02 -10.44
N GLY A 28 3.44 -1.31 -9.37
CA GLY A 28 3.65 -1.78 -7.99
C GLY A 28 2.52 -2.64 -7.42
N ALA A 29 1.29 -2.50 -7.93
CA ALA A 29 0.10 -3.13 -7.37
C ALA A 29 0.17 -4.67 -7.26
N PRO A 30 0.66 -5.42 -8.27
CA PRO A 30 0.71 -6.88 -8.17
C PRO A 30 1.65 -7.36 -7.06
N LEU A 31 2.84 -6.75 -6.95
CA LEU A 31 3.85 -7.11 -5.96
C LEU A 31 3.34 -6.87 -4.53
N ILE A 32 2.71 -5.71 -4.29
CA ILE A 32 2.22 -5.33 -2.97
C ILE A 32 1.01 -6.18 -2.59
N THR A 33 0.10 -6.43 -3.53
CA THR A 33 -1.06 -7.28 -3.28
C THR A 33 -0.67 -8.71 -2.97
N ALA A 34 0.34 -9.26 -3.65
CA ALA A 34 0.88 -10.58 -3.38
C ALA A 34 1.52 -10.65 -1.98
N ALA A 35 2.41 -9.70 -1.65
CA ALA A 35 3.03 -9.64 -0.33
C ALA A 35 2.01 -9.48 0.81
N GLY A 36 1.03 -8.58 0.64
CA GLY A 36 -0.05 -8.39 1.59
C GLY A 36 -0.96 -9.62 1.72
N GLY A 37 -1.17 -10.35 0.63
CA GLY A 37 -1.92 -11.62 0.64
C GLY A 37 -1.21 -12.72 1.44
N ILE A 38 0.11 -12.87 1.25
CA ILE A 38 0.92 -13.84 1.99
C ILE A 38 0.88 -13.51 3.50
N LEU A 39 1.11 -12.25 3.88
CA LEU A 39 1.07 -11.82 5.27
C LEU A 39 -0.32 -12.02 5.89
N ALA A 40 -1.39 -11.66 5.17
CA ALA A 40 -2.75 -11.88 5.64
C ALA A 40 -3.03 -13.37 5.88
N LEU A 41 -2.55 -14.26 5.00
CA LEU A 41 -2.69 -15.71 5.18
C LEU A 41 -1.89 -16.22 6.39
N THR A 42 -0.66 -15.73 6.57
CA THR A 42 0.18 -16.07 7.73
C THR A 42 -0.49 -15.65 9.03
N PHE A 43 -1.03 -14.43 9.11
CA PHE A 43 -1.74 -13.97 10.30
C PHE A 43 -3.09 -14.67 10.50
N ALA A 44 -3.79 -15.03 9.43
CA ALA A 44 -5.02 -15.82 9.52
C ALA A 44 -4.77 -17.21 10.11
N ALA A 45 -3.58 -17.80 9.90
CA ALA A 45 -3.21 -19.06 10.55
C ALA A 45 -3.20 -18.96 12.09
N TYR A 46 -2.96 -17.78 12.66
CA TYR A 46 -3.00 -17.60 14.11
C TYR A 46 -4.43 -17.69 14.69
N ALA A 47 -5.46 -17.67 13.85
CA ALA A 47 -6.83 -17.94 14.28
C ALA A 47 -7.02 -19.38 14.81
N THR A 48 -6.11 -20.31 14.51
CA THR A 48 -6.15 -21.68 15.03
C THR A 48 -5.39 -21.86 16.34
N ALA A 49 -4.78 -20.80 16.89
CA ALA A 49 -4.07 -20.86 18.16
C ALA A 49 -5.02 -21.12 19.33
N GLU A 50 -4.59 -21.84 20.36
CA GLU A 50 -5.42 -22.11 21.55
C GLU A 50 -5.57 -20.89 22.47
N VAL A 51 -4.69 -19.90 22.32
CA VAL A 51 -4.68 -18.68 23.12
C VAL A 51 -5.56 -17.62 22.45
N THR A 52 -6.69 -17.26 23.07
CA THR A 52 -7.67 -16.27 22.54
C THR A 52 -7.00 -14.94 22.16
N PHE A 53 -6.04 -14.48 22.96
CA PHE A 53 -5.28 -13.25 22.66
C PHE A 53 -4.54 -13.33 21.31
N VAL A 54 -3.93 -14.49 21.01
CA VAL A 54 -3.21 -14.72 19.75
C VAL A 54 -4.18 -14.77 18.57
N GLN A 55 -5.36 -15.38 18.74
CA GLN A 55 -6.41 -15.40 17.71
C GLN A 55 -6.87 -13.98 17.35
N MET A 56 -7.18 -13.16 18.36
CA MET A 56 -7.63 -11.77 18.16
C MET A 56 -6.57 -10.94 17.43
N LEU A 57 -5.30 -11.06 17.84
CA LEU A 57 -4.19 -10.40 17.16
C LEU A 57 -4.02 -10.90 15.73
N GLY A 58 -4.09 -12.21 15.49
CA GLY A 58 -3.98 -12.81 14.17
C GLY A 58 -5.03 -12.29 13.19
N VAL A 59 -6.29 -12.37 13.57
CA VAL A 59 -7.40 -11.89 12.74
C VAL A 59 -7.32 -10.37 12.55
N GLY A 60 -7.03 -9.61 13.62
CA GLY A 60 -6.88 -8.16 13.54
C GLY A 60 -5.75 -7.75 12.59
N MET A 61 -4.59 -8.39 12.67
CA MET A 61 -3.44 -8.13 11.81
C MET A 61 -3.71 -8.53 10.35
N ALA A 62 -4.38 -9.66 10.11
CA ALA A 62 -4.74 -10.09 8.76
C ALA A 62 -5.63 -9.06 8.06
N VAL A 63 -6.64 -8.54 8.76
CA VAL A 63 -7.53 -7.49 8.25
C VAL A 63 -6.75 -6.19 8.06
N ALA A 64 -5.96 -5.77 9.05
CA ALA A 64 -5.19 -4.52 8.99
C ALA A 64 -4.23 -4.49 7.77
N VAL A 65 -3.49 -5.56 7.54
CA VAL A 65 -2.58 -5.68 6.38
C VAL A 65 -3.37 -5.64 5.08
N ARG A 66 -4.53 -6.31 5.01
CA ARG A 66 -5.33 -6.32 3.79
C ARG A 66 -5.89 -4.94 3.48
N VAL A 67 -6.34 -4.21 4.50
CA VAL A 67 -6.83 -2.83 4.38
C VAL A 67 -5.71 -1.88 3.98
N ASP A 68 -4.50 -1.99 4.56
CA ASP A 68 -3.35 -1.17 4.17
C ASP A 68 -2.98 -1.38 2.69
N ALA A 69 -2.84 -2.63 2.28
CA ALA A 69 -2.47 -2.98 0.91
C ALA A 69 -3.50 -2.55 -0.14
N THR A 70 -4.78 -2.43 0.25
CA THR A 70 -5.89 -2.08 -0.66
C THR A 70 -6.37 -0.65 -0.46
N VAL A 71 -7.05 -0.35 0.64
CA VAL A 71 -7.68 0.94 0.91
C VAL A 71 -6.64 2.06 1.03
N ILE A 72 -5.64 1.86 1.88
CA ILE A 72 -4.67 2.93 2.14
C ILE A 72 -3.86 3.20 0.89
N ARG A 73 -3.32 2.16 0.26
CA ARG A 73 -2.41 2.35 -0.86
C ARG A 73 -3.09 2.61 -2.19
N ALA A 74 -4.25 2.03 -2.47
CA ALA A 74 -4.94 2.22 -3.74
C ALA A 74 -5.81 3.50 -3.76
N VAL A 75 -6.21 4.02 -2.60
CA VAL A 75 -7.11 5.18 -2.53
C VAL A 75 -6.49 6.33 -1.76
N LEU A 76 -6.13 6.15 -0.48
CA LEU A 76 -5.69 7.26 0.37
C LEU A 76 -4.39 7.89 -0.14
N VAL A 77 -3.37 7.08 -0.45
CA VAL A 77 -2.08 7.58 -0.99
C VAL A 77 -2.26 8.39 -2.28
N PRO A 78 -2.89 7.85 -3.35
CA PRO A 78 -3.06 8.63 -4.58
C PRO A 78 -3.95 9.87 -4.39
N SER A 79 -4.99 9.78 -3.55
CA SER A 79 -5.86 10.94 -3.26
C SER A 79 -5.10 12.05 -2.53
N LEU A 80 -4.28 11.70 -1.54
CA LEU A 80 -3.43 12.64 -0.81
C LEU A 80 -2.36 13.26 -1.71
N MET A 81 -1.72 12.46 -2.57
CA MET A 81 -0.74 12.97 -3.52
C MET A 81 -1.37 13.93 -4.53
N ARG A 82 -2.61 13.65 -4.97
CA ARG A 82 -3.37 14.54 -5.86
C ARG A 82 -3.79 15.84 -5.16
N LEU A 83 -4.19 15.77 -3.89
CA LEU A 83 -4.54 16.94 -3.07
C LEU A 83 -3.34 17.81 -2.74
N ALA A 84 -2.18 17.21 -2.46
CA ALA A 84 -0.95 17.92 -2.13
C ALA A 84 -0.38 18.68 -3.35
N GLY A 85 -0.61 18.18 -4.57
CA GLY A 85 -0.23 18.87 -5.81
C GLY A 85 1.27 19.23 -5.83
N PRO A 86 1.64 20.51 -6.06
CA PRO A 86 3.05 20.95 -6.09
C PRO A 86 3.81 20.71 -4.77
N LEU A 87 3.11 20.62 -3.64
CA LEU A 87 3.73 20.38 -2.33
C LEU A 87 4.37 19.00 -2.22
N ASN A 88 3.97 18.02 -3.04
CA ASN A 88 4.62 16.70 -3.09
C ASN A 88 6.11 16.78 -3.47
N TRP A 89 6.51 17.87 -4.14
CA TRP A 89 7.77 17.96 -4.86
C TRP A 89 8.64 19.11 -4.37
N TRP A 90 8.32 19.69 -3.21
CA TRP A 90 9.11 20.74 -2.61
C TRP A 90 10.54 20.23 -2.32
N PRO A 91 11.59 20.97 -2.71
CA PRO A 91 12.99 20.55 -2.54
C PRO A 91 13.43 20.46 -1.08
#